data_AF-A0A7C5D0P7-F1
#
_entry.id   AF-A0A7C5D0P7-F1
#
_cell.length_a   1.000
_cell.length_b   1.000
_cell.length_c   1.000
_cell.angle_alpha   90.00
_cell.angle_beta   90.00
_cell.angle_gamma   90.00
#
_symmetry.space_group_name_H-M   'P 1'
#
loop_
_entity.id
_entity.type
_entity.pdbx_description
1 polymer ?
#
loop_
_entity_poly.entity_id
_entity_poly.type
_entity_poly.pdbx_seq_one_letter_code
_entity_poly.pdbx_strand_id
1 'polypeptide(L)' 'YVIPGLPPDLTRLPPNICAFAPRCRFAISKCTEQRPELEQVGDEHYVACFRHEEVPNLMLELECAQ' A
#
# COMPACT_ATOMS: atom_id res chain seq x y z
N TYR A 1 -23.46 10.69 14.32
CA TYR A 1 -23.43 10.05 12.99
C TYR A 1 -22.33 8.99 13.05
N VAL A 2 -22.68 7.71 12.96
CA VAL A 2 -21.74 6.58 13.16
C VAL A 2 -21.56 5.91 11.81
N ILE A 3 -20.31 5.77 11.34
CA ILE A 3 -20.00 5.11 10.08
C ILE A 3 -20.19 3.60 10.29
N PRO A 4 -21.09 2.93 9.56
CA PRO A 4 -21.28 1.49 9.69
C PRO A 4 -20.13 0.74 8.99
N GLY A 5 -19.44 -0.12 9.74
CA GLY A 5 -18.37 -0.98 9.24
C GLY A 5 -17.29 -1.22 10.30
N LEU A 6 -16.88 -2.48 10.47
CA LEU A 6 -15.73 -2.81 11.30
C LEU A 6 -14.47 -2.67 10.45
N PRO A 7 -13.44 -1.94 10.90
CA PRO A 7 -12.11 -2.04 10.32
C PRO A 7 -11.69 -3.52 10.29
N PRO A 8 -11.03 -3.98 9.22
CA PRO A 8 -10.53 -5.35 9.17
C PRO A 8 -9.56 -5.60 10.33
N ASP A 9 -9.64 -6.79 10.91
CA ASP A 9 -8.82 -7.19 12.05
C ASP A 9 -7.35 -7.28 11.65
N LEU A 10 -6.56 -6.27 12.04
CA LEU A 10 -5.13 -6.15 11.74
C LEU A 10 -4.27 -7.15 12.53
N THR A 11 -4.84 -7.83 13.54
CA THR A 11 -4.10 -8.78 14.41
C THR A 11 -3.76 -10.09 13.69
N ARG A 12 -4.40 -10.37 12.55
CA ARG A 12 -4.16 -11.57 11.74
C ARG A 12 -3.10 -11.41 10.65
N LEU A 13 -2.61 -10.20 10.42
CA LEU A 13 -1.56 -9.96 9.44
C LEU A 13 -0.19 -10.16 10.11
N PRO A 14 0.71 -10.97 9.55
CA PRO A 14 2.07 -11.08 10.08
C PRO A 14 2.72 -9.69 10.10
N PRO A 15 3.44 -9.32 11.18
CA PRO A 15 4.02 -7.98 11.31
C PRO A 15 5.08 -7.68 10.22
N ASN A 16 5.59 -8.74 9.62
CA ASN A 16 6.66 -8.70 8.64
C ASN A 16 6.17 -8.47 7.22
N ILE A 17 4.87 -8.30 6.95
CA ILE A 17 4.37 -8.07 5.59
C ILE A 17 3.76 -6.68 5.44
N CYS A 18 3.57 -6.22 4.20
CA CYS A 18 2.82 -5.00 3.92
C CYS A 18 1.34 -5.21 4.28
N ALA A 19 0.81 -4.41 5.21
CA ALA A 19 -0.59 -4.48 5.63
C ALA A 19 -1.60 -4.22 4.50
N PHE A 20 -1.17 -3.53 3.44
CA PHE A 20 -2.00 -3.22 2.27
C PHE A 20 -1.95 -4.29 1.18
N ALA A 21 -1.05 -5.27 1.27
CA ALA A 21 -0.91 -6.34 0.27
C ALA A 21 -2.24 -7.01 -0.14
N PRO A 22 -3.17 -7.39 0.77
CA PRO A 22 -4.41 -8.08 0.37
C PRO A 22 -5.40 -7.19 -0.40
N ARG A 23 -5.19 -5.88 -0.45
CA ARG A 23 -6.09 -4.93 -1.12
C ARG A 23 -5.39 -3.99 -2.11
N CYS A 24 -4.07 -4.08 -2.25
CA CYS A 24 -3.30 -3.23 -3.12
C CYS A 24 -3.34 -3.77 -4.56
N ARG A 25 -3.89 -2.99 -5.49
CA ARG A 25 -3.92 -3.32 -6.93
C ARG A 25 -2.53 -3.42 -7.57
N PHE A 26 -1.52 -2.86 -6.91
CA PHE A 26 -0.12 -2.85 -7.35
C PHE A 26 0.77 -3.79 -6.53
N ALA A 27 0.17 -4.69 -5.73
CA ALA A 27 0.92 -5.63 -4.89
C ALA A 27 1.86 -6.50 -5.73
N ILE A 28 3.07 -6.69 -5.22
CA ILE A 28 4.10 -7.59 -5.75
C ILE A 28 4.46 -8.64 -4.70
N SER A 29 5.17 -9.69 -5.08
CA SER A 29 5.57 -10.77 -4.15
C SER A 29 6.30 -10.25 -2.91
N LYS A 30 7.16 -9.23 -3.06
CA LYS A 30 7.85 -8.58 -1.93
C LYS A 30 6.89 -8.03 -0.88
N CYS A 31 5.69 -7.55 -1.26
CA CYS A 31 4.69 -7.02 -0.32
C CYS A 31 4.15 -8.09 0.65
N THR A 32 4.13 -9.36 0.24
CA THR A 32 3.67 -10.49 1.06
C THR A 32 4.81 -11.23 1.76
N GLU A 33 6.05 -10.87 1.47
CA GLU A 33 7.26 -11.49 2.04
C GLU A 33 7.91 -10.60 3.11
N GLN A 34 7.91 -9.28 2.89
CA GLN A 34 8.53 -8.31 3.79
C GLN A 34 7.77 -6.98 3.87
N ARG A 35 8.01 -6.23 4.94
CA ARG A 35 7.46 -4.89 5.15
C ARG A 35 8.40 -3.85 4.50
N PRO A 36 7.86 -2.89 3.73
CA PRO A 36 8.68 -1.82 3.18
C PRO A 36 9.22 -0.90 4.27
N GLU A 37 10.41 -0.36 4.05
CA GLU A 37 11.01 0.65 4.91
C GLU A 37 10.30 1.99 4.75
N LEU A 38 10.40 2.84 5.76
CA LEU A 38 9.79 4.17 5.74
C LEU A 38 10.80 5.14 5.10
N GLU A 39 10.48 5.59 3.89
CA GLU A 39 11.32 6.47 3.07
C GLU A 39 10.72 7.88 3.02
N GLN A 40 11.57 8.91 3.00
CA GLN A 40 11.13 10.30 2.89
C GLN A 40 11.05 10.71 1.42
N VAL A 41 9.86 11.13 0.97
CA VAL A 41 9.57 11.47 -0.44
C VAL A 41 9.27 12.96 -0.65
N GLY A 42 9.36 13.77 0.42
CA GLY A 42 9.20 15.21 0.39
C GLY A 42 9.50 15.82 1.76
N ASP A 43 9.36 17.14 1.88
CA ASP A 43 9.82 17.88 3.08
C ASP A 43 9.28 17.32 4.40
N GLU A 44 8.01 16.91 4.44
CA GLU A 44 7.37 16.26 5.60
C GLU A 44 6.57 15.01 5.23
N HIS A 45 6.85 14.42 4.06
CA HIS A 45 6.11 13.28 3.52
C HIS A 45 6.95 12.01 3.57
N TYR A 46 6.37 10.95 4.13
CA TYR A 46 6.98 9.63 4.24
C TYR A 46 6.09 8.57 3.64
N VAL A 47 6.72 7.58 3.02
CA VAL A 47 6.05 6.47 2.36
C VAL A 47 6.72 5.15 2.74
N ALA A 48 5.89 4.13 3.00
CA ALA A 48 6.33 2.75 3.17
C ALA A 48 5.73 1.89 2.04
N CYS A 49 6.27 2.03 0.83
CA CYS A 49 5.80 1.32 -0.36
C CYS A 49 6.96 1.02 -1.31
N PHE A 50 7.09 -0.26 -1.70
CA PHE A 50 8.13 -0.73 -2.63
C PHE A 50 8.05 -0.13 -4.04
N ARG A 51 6.92 0.45 -4.43
CA ARG A 51 6.67 0.94 -5.79
C ARG A 51 6.24 2.40 -5.83
N HIS A 52 6.52 3.17 -4.78
CA HIS A 52 6.04 4.55 -4.68
C HIS A 52 6.49 5.43 -5.85
N GLU A 53 7.65 5.16 -6.45
CA GLU A 53 8.16 5.84 -7.64
C GLU A 53 7.45 5.43 -8.94
N GLU A 54 7.04 4.16 -9.05
CA GLU A 54 6.40 3.61 -10.25
C GLU A 54 4.89 3.90 -10.30
N VAL A 55 4.24 3.95 -9.13
CA VAL A 55 2.79 4.12 -9.00
C VAL A 55 2.25 5.36 -9.74
N PRO A 56 2.89 6.54 -9.73
CA PRO A 56 2.46 7.68 -10.54
C PRO A 56 2.32 7.33 -12.03
N ASN A 57 3.24 6.54 -12.58
CA ASN A 57 3.19 6.12 -13.97
C ASN A 57 2.12 5.05 -14.22
N LEU A 58 1.94 4.12 -13.29
CA LEU A 58 0.94 3.05 -13.40
C LEU A 58 -0.50 3.53 -13.19
N MET A 59 -0.70 4.62 -12.44
CA MET A 59 -2.01 5.25 -12.29
C MET A 59 -2.51 5.84 -13.61
N LEU A 60 -1.61 6.45 -14.39
CA LEU A 60 -1.94 6.98 -15.73
C LEU A 60 -2.40 5.88 -16.69
N GLU A 61 -1.80 4.69 -16.63
CA GLU A 61 -2.19 3.54 -17.45
C GLU A 61 -3.56 2.96 -17.04
N LEU A 62 -3.90 3.06 -15.76
CA LEU A 62 -5.14 2.53 -15.22
C LEU A 62 -6.33 3.48 -15.34
N GLU A 63 -6.09 4.79 -15.44
CA GLU A 63 -7.12 5.78 -15.77
C GLU A 63 -7.49 5.74 -17.26
N CYS A 64 -6.56 5.33 -18.14
CA CYS A 64 -6.82 5.18 -19.58
C CYS A 64 -7.59 3.90 -19.95
N ALA A 65 -7.76 2.97 -19.01
CA ALA A 65 -8.53 1.74 -19.19
C ALA A 65 -10.01 1.86 -18.74
N GLN A 66 -10.49 3.08 -18.46
CA GLN A 66 -11.87 3.44 -18.15
C GLN A 66 -12.48 4.31 -19.25
#